data_AF-A0A9R1ILI6-F1
#
_entry.id   AF-A0A9R1ILI6-F1
#
_cell.length_a   1.000
_cell.length_b   1.000
_cell.length_c   1.000
_cell.angle_alpha   90.00
_cell.angle_beta   90.00
_cell.angle_gamma   90.00
#
_symmetry.space_group_name_H-M   'P 1'
#
loop_
_entity.id
_entity.type
_entity.pdbx_description
1 polymer ?
#
loop_
_entity_poly.entity_id
_entity_poly.type
_entity_poly.pdbx_seq_one_letter_code
_entity_poly.pdbx_strand_id
1 'polypeptide(L)'
;MSPVKPVGGNAGKVALDEDCDTMTIDMGEANKKLRITSDGIQQLFGFPRGGRSAPRPSEDGYDDALMKLRSELDISRDKDIKTKDLRNKLKVLVKDPSKDDLALKVFFIIVFMKVVLPGSAPRVSREAAMFEGLVFEDMANMDYCQLMVDELRRAVAKYQSGHTMGKAITGCAIGPVLMYLDCLIRGKTAEPDMRVPRICYMDPAKLSDLVDADLIKKGNADPKTWVFGKLPWKTQEEVVFFRVY
;
A
#
# COMPACT_ATOMS: atom_id res chain seq x y z
N MET A 1 -29.34 22.43 -39.61
CA MET A 1 -28.08 21.66 -39.52
C MET A 1 -27.79 21.44 -38.05
N SER A 2 -28.06 20.23 -37.55
CA SER A 2 -27.76 19.87 -36.16
C SER A 2 -26.27 19.54 -36.03
N PRO A 3 -25.59 19.91 -34.92
CA PRO A 3 -24.20 19.55 -34.74
C PRO A 3 -24.08 18.04 -34.52
N VAL A 4 -23.26 17.40 -35.34
CA VAL A 4 -22.87 15.99 -35.21
C VAL A 4 -22.07 15.82 -33.92
N LYS A 5 -22.52 14.93 -33.02
CA LYS A 5 -21.73 14.53 -31.85
C LYS A 5 -20.47 13.80 -32.34
N PRO A 6 -19.27 14.13 -31.82
CA PRO A 6 -18.09 13.34 -32.12
C PRO A 6 -18.22 11.97 -31.45
N VAL A 7 -18.07 10.93 -32.27
CA VAL A 7 -17.91 9.54 -31.84
C VAL A 7 -16.52 9.45 -31.21
N GLY A 8 -16.46 9.59 -29.88
CA GLY A 8 -15.25 9.37 -29.10
C GLY A 8 -14.97 7.88 -29.00
N GLY A 9 -13.90 7.42 -29.65
CA GLY A 9 -13.42 6.06 -29.54
C GLY A 9 -13.09 5.68 -28.09
N ASN A 10 -13.53 4.48 -27.70
CA ASN A 10 -13.16 3.81 -26.46
C ASN A 10 -11.66 3.48 -26.45
N ALA A 11 -10.84 4.45 -26.06
CA ALA A 11 -9.59 4.14 -25.39
C ALA A 11 -9.94 3.82 -23.94
N GLY A 12 -9.77 2.54 -23.55
CA GLY A 12 -10.17 2.00 -22.25
C GLY A 12 -9.72 2.87 -21.08
N LYS A 13 -10.67 3.62 -20.51
CA LYS A 13 -10.61 3.98 -19.11
C LYS A 13 -11.20 2.78 -18.37
N VAL A 14 -10.35 1.98 -17.73
CA VAL A 14 -10.80 1.16 -16.61
C VAL A 14 -11.30 2.18 -15.59
N ALA A 15 -12.61 2.40 -15.55
CA ALA A 15 -13.23 3.18 -14.50
C ALA A 15 -13.14 2.29 -13.26
N LEU A 16 -12.06 2.48 -12.48
CA LEU A 16 -11.98 1.96 -11.13
C LEU A 16 -13.07 2.70 -10.34
N ASP A 17 -14.26 2.12 -10.26
CA ASP A 17 -15.30 2.59 -9.37
C ASP A 17 -14.98 2.00 -7.99
N GLU A 18 -14.14 2.73 -7.26
CA GLU A 18 -13.72 2.34 -5.93
C GLU A 18 -14.74 2.87 -4.92
N ASP A 19 -15.63 2.01 -4.45
CA ASP A 19 -16.57 2.39 -3.40
C ASP A 19 -15.80 2.56 -2.07
N CYS A 20 -15.64 3.81 -1.63
CA CYS A 20 -14.96 4.16 -0.37
C CYS A 20 -15.65 3.52 0.85
N ASP A 21 -16.95 3.27 0.79
CA ASP A 21 -17.70 2.72 1.93
C ASP A 21 -17.41 1.22 2.06
N THR A 22 -17.38 0.49 0.94
CA THR A 22 -17.12 -0.96 0.96
C THR A 22 -15.66 -1.35 0.77
N MET A 23 -14.79 -0.40 0.39
CA MET A 23 -13.40 -0.62 -0.02
C MET A 23 -13.26 -1.70 -1.10
N THR A 24 -14.14 -1.62 -2.09
CA THR A 24 -14.18 -2.56 -3.22
C THR A 24 -13.67 -1.88 -4.48
N ILE A 25 -12.67 -2.46 -5.12
CA ILE A 25 -12.21 -2.07 -6.45
C ILE A 25 -13.00 -2.89 -7.48
N ASP A 26 -13.83 -2.23 -8.28
CA ASP A 26 -14.48 -2.82 -9.46
C ASP A 26 -13.60 -2.60 -10.70
N MET A 27 -13.22 -3.69 -11.37
CA MET A 27 -12.35 -3.66 -12.56
C MET A 27 -13.14 -3.56 -13.88
N GLY A 28 -14.46 -3.36 -13.82
CA GLY A 28 -15.32 -3.13 -14.98
C GLY A 28 -15.76 -4.40 -15.72
N GLU A 29 -15.48 -5.58 -15.17
CA GLU A 29 -15.95 -6.87 -15.68
C GLU A 29 -16.77 -7.59 -14.61
N ALA A 30 -17.80 -8.33 -15.04
CA ALA A 30 -18.60 -9.15 -14.13
C ALA A 30 -17.69 -10.09 -13.33
N ASN A 31 -17.80 -10.06 -12.00
CA ASN A 31 -17.02 -10.84 -11.04
C ASN A 31 -15.52 -10.49 -10.96
N LYS A 32 -15.05 -9.33 -11.46
CA LYS A 32 -13.70 -8.81 -11.17
C LYS A 32 -13.75 -7.69 -10.14
N LYS A 33 -14.19 -8.07 -8.93
CA LYS A 33 -14.24 -7.19 -7.76
C LYS A 33 -13.19 -7.63 -6.74
N LEU A 34 -12.46 -6.66 -6.20
CA LEU A 34 -11.44 -6.88 -5.18
C LEU A 34 -11.81 -6.10 -3.92
N ARG A 35 -12.09 -6.81 -2.83
CA ARG A 35 -12.50 -6.19 -1.57
C ARG A 35 -11.32 -6.11 -0.61
N ILE A 36 -10.96 -4.90 -0.23
CA ILE A 36 -9.80 -4.66 0.61
C ILE A 36 -10.26 -4.62 2.07
N THR A 37 -9.79 -5.59 2.86
CA THR A 37 -10.19 -5.77 4.26
C THR A 37 -8.96 -5.85 5.16
N SER A 38 -9.14 -5.52 6.45
CA SER A 38 -8.09 -5.66 7.46
C SER A 38 -7.56 -7.10 7.51
N ASP A 39 -8.45 -8.10 7.44
CA ASP A 39 -8.09 -9.52 7.37
C ASP A 39 -7.21 -9.84 6.15
N GLY A 40 -7.57 -9.32 4.98
CA GLY A 40 -6.77 -9.50 3.77
C GLY A 40 -5.37 -8.87 3.89
N ILE A 41 -5.28 -7.66 4.45
CA ILE A 41 -4.00 -7.00 4.73
C ILE A 41 -3.15 -7.82 5.72
N GLN A 42 -3.77 -8.38 6.77
CA GLN A 42 -3.08 -9.24 7.72
C GLN A 42 -2.52 -10.50 7.06
N GLN A 43 -3.32 -11.18 6.23
CA GLN A 43 -2.85 -12.36 5.49
C GLN A 43 -1.71 -12.00 4.52
N LEU A 44 -1.73 -10.81 3.92
CA LEU A 44 -0.70 -10.36 3.00
C LEU A 44 0.63 -10.07 3.70
N PHE A 45 0.62 -9.25 4.75
CA PHE A 45 1.81 -8.67 5.33
C PHE A 45 2.18 -9.24 6.71
N GLY A 46 1.25 -9.91 7.39
CA GLY A 46 1.45 -10.42 8.74
C GLY A 46 1.51 -9.32 9.80
N PHE A 47 1.00 -8.13 9.49
CA PHE A 47 1.01 -7.03 10.43
C PHE A 47 0.09 -7.28 11.62
N PRO A 48 0.42 -6.70 12.79
CA PRO A 48 -0.48 -6.63 13.93
C PRO A 48 -1.90 -6.17 13.56
N ARG A 49 -2.87 -6.87 14.14
CA ARG A 49 -4.31 -6.58 14.10
C ARG A 49 -4.86 -6.58 15.53
N GLY A 50 -4.20 -5.79 16.38
CA GLY A 50 -4.49 -5.75 17.81
C GLY A 50 -5.71 -4.90 18.16
N GLY A 51 -5.99 -4.75 19.45
CA GLY A 51 -7.19 -4.05 19.93
C GLY A 51 -7.08 -2.52 20.01
N ARG A 52 -5.90 -1.96 19.72
CA ARG A 52 -5.68 -0.49 19.77
C ARG A 52 -5.57 0.09 18.38
N SER A 53 -6.14 1.28 18.18
CA SER A 53 -5.94 2.01 16.94
C SER A 53 -4.49 2.47 16.82
N ALA A 54 -3.90 2.28 15.64
CA ALA A 54 -2.60 2.86 15.33
C ALA A 54 -2.74 4.39 15.13
N PRO A 55 -1.71 5.18 15.50
CA PRO A 55 -1.67 6.61 15.18
C PRO A 55 -1.84 6.85 13.68
N ARG A 56 -2.42 7.98 13.30
CA ARG A 56 -2.60 8.36 11.89
C ARG A 56 -1.61 9.46 11.48
N PRO A 57 -1.18 9.50 10.22
CA PRO A 57 -0.44 10.65 9.70
C PRO A 57 -1.28 11.93 9.79
N SER A 58 -0.63 13.08 9.91
CA SER A 58 -1.31 14.37 9.87
C SER A 58 -1.96 14.66 8.51
N GLU A 59 -2.79 15.71 8.46
CA GLU A 59 -3.54 16.07 7.25
C GLU A 59 -2.67 16.79 6.19
N ASP A 60 -1.81 17.72 6.64
CA ASP A 60 -1.08 18.68 5.81
C ASP A 60 0.45 18.50 5.85
N GLY A 61 0.99 17.76 6.84
CA GLY A 61 2.40 17.38 6.91
C GLY A 61 3.37 18.49 7.30
N TYR A 62 2.85 19.62 7.80
CA TYR A 62 3.63 20.75 8.32
C TYR A 62 3.16 21.06 9.75
N ASP A 63 3.50 20.16 10.67
CA ASP A 63 3.08 20.22 12.06
C ASP A 63 4.28 20.35 13.02
N ASP A 64 3.96 20.65 14.28
CA ASP A 64 4.93 20.72 15.38
C ASP A 64 5.68 19.40 15.57
N ALA A 65 5.05 18.27 15.24
CA ALA A 65 5.66 16.95 15.32
C ALA A 65 6.83 16.80 14.34
N LEU A 66 6.74 17.34 13.12
CA LEU A 66 7.85 17.37 12.18
C LEU A 66 9.01 18.24 12.70
N MET A 67 8.72 19.39 13.30
CA MET A 67 9.74 20.26 13.88
C MET A 67 10.45 19.62 15.07
N LYS A 68 9.70 18.92 15.92
CA LYS A 68 10.23 18.15 17.04
C LYS A 68 11.10 16.99 16.56
N LEU A 69 10.64 16.24 15.55
CA LEU A 69 11.43 15.16 14.94
C LEU A 69 12.74 15.67 14.35
N ARG A 70 12.74 16.84 13.68
CA ARG A 70 13.98 17.47 13.21
C ARG A 70 14.96 17.72 14.35
N SER A 71 14.46 18.26 15.46
CA SER A 71 15.28 18.52 16.66
C SER A 71 15.83 17.23 17.25
N GLU A 72 15.02 16.18 17.40
CA GLU A 72 15.43 14.87 17.93
C GLU A 72 16.50 14.18 17.06
N LEU A 73 16.48 14.44 15.74
CA LEU A 73 17.42 13.85 14.79
C LEU A 73 18.67 14.71 14.54
N ASP A 74 18.79 15.88 15.18
CA ASP A 74 19.83 16.89 14.91
C ASP A 74 19.83 17.35 13.44
N ILE A 75 18.65 17.45 12.82
CA ILE A 75 18.47 17.92 11.45
C ILE A 75 18.00 19.38 11.48
N SER A 76 18.63 20.22 10.68
CA SER A 76 18.29 21.65 10.61
C SER A 76 16.83 21.89 10.20
N ARG A 77 16.22 22.95 10.74
CA ARG A 77 14.79 23.28 10.52
C ARG A 77 14.44 23.54 9.05
N ASP A 78 15.38 24.05 8.27
CA ASP A 78 15.26 24.34 6.84
C ASP A 78 15.43 23.11 5.94
N LYS A 79 15.81 21.95 6.51
CA LYS A 79 16.08 20.74 5.73
C LYS A 79 14.93 19.73 5.78
N ASP A 80 14.73 19.07 4.65
CA ASP A 80 13.89 17.88 4.57
C ASP A 80 14.56 16.69 5.27
N ILE A 81 13.77 15.84 5.92
CA ILE A 81 14.23 14.56 6.45
C ILE A 81 14.07 13.50 5.36
N LYS A 82 15.16 13.13 4.66
CA LYS A 82 15.10 12.13 3.58
C LYS A 82 15.31 10.72 4.12
N THR A 83 14.83 9.72 3.38
CA THR A 83 15.04 8.30 3.75
C THR A 83 16.53 7.95 3.91
N LYS A 84 17.41 8.57 3.11
CA LYS A 84 18.87 8.38 3.23
C LYS A 84 19.40 8.89 4.57
N ASP A 85 18.90 10.03 5.04
CA ASP A 85 19.32 10.64 6.31
C ASP A 85 18.89 9.77 7.49
N LEU A 86 17.64 9.27 7.47
CA LEU A 86 17.14 8.32 8.47
C LEU A 86 17.96 7.03 8.50
N ARG A 87 18.27 6.44 7.34
CA ARG A 87 19.12 5.22 7.28
C ARG A 87 20.52 5.46 7.83
N ASN A 88 21.10 6.62 7.55
CA ASN A 88 22.42 6.99 8.07
C ASN A 88 22.38 7.22 9.58
N LYS A 89 21.35 7.92 10.10
CA LYS A 89 21.16 8.12 11.54
C LYS A 89 20.96 6.77 12.24
N LEU A 90 20.11 5.90 11.70
CA LEU A 90 19.87 4.56 12.26
C LEU A 90 21.16 3.74 12.41
N LYS A 91 22.03 3.74 11.39
CA LYS A 91 23.34 3.06 11.45
C LYS A 91 24.25 3.51 12.59
N VAL A 92 24.09 4.76 13.05
CA VAL A 92 24.83 5.31 14.18
C VAL A 92 24.10 4.98 15.49
N LEU A 93 22.78 5.18 15.55
CA LEU A 93 21.98 4.96 16.76
C LEU A 93 22.04 3.51 17.25
N VAL A 94 21.98 2.53 16.35
CA VAL A 94 22.03 1.10 16.72
C VAL A 94 23.35 0.65 17.34
N LYS A 95 24.37 1.51 17.38
CA LYS A 95 25.66 1.22 18.04
C LYS A 95 25.69 1.68 19.50
N ASP A 96 24.70 2.45 19.94
CA ASP A 96 24.61 3.01 21.28
C ASP A 96 23.30 2.58 21.93
N PRO A 97 23.31 1.57 22.82
CA PRO A 97 22.11 1.08 23.49
C PRO A 97 21.34 2.15 24.28
N SER A 98 21.99 3.25 24.69
CA SER A 98 21.29 4.38 25.33
C SER A 98 20.36 5.15 24.38
N LYS A 99 20.41 4.83 23.09
CA LYS A 99 19.63 5.45 22.01
C LYS A 99 18.62 4.50 21.38
N ASP A 100 18.34 3.35 21.99
CA ASP A 100 17.44 2.34 21.43
C ASP A 100 16.05 2.90 21.12
N ASP A 101 15.47 3.73 21.99
CA ASP A 101 14.16 4.36 21.74
C ASP A 101 14.18 5.22 20.48
N LEU A 102 15.23 6.02 20.29
CA LEU A 102 15.37 6.85 19.09
C LEU A 102 15.68 6.00 17.85
N ALA A 103 16.44 4.92 18.01
CA ALA A 103 16.71 3.95 16.94
C ALA A 103 15.41 3.28 16.48
N LEU A 104 14.58 2.81 17.41
CA LEU A 104 13.25 2.24 17.15
C LEU A 104 12.35 3.27 16.48
N LYS A 105 12.31 4.51 16.98
CA LYS A 105 11.56 5.60 16.34
C LYS A 105 11.94 5.78 14.87
N VAL A 106 13.23 5.91 14.59
CA VAL A 106 13.76 6.09 13.23
C VAL A 106 13.46 4.86 12.36
N PHE A 107 13.63 3.65 12.90
CA PHE A 107 13.32 2.41 12.20
C PHE A 107 11.85 2.37 11.79
N PHE A 108 10.93 2.63 12.72
CA PHE A 108 9.51 2.62 12.42
C PHE A 108 9.09 3.75 11.47
N ILE A 109 9.67 4.95 11.56
CA ILE A 109 9.43 6.00 10.56
C ILE A 109 9.78 5.49 9.15
N ILE A 110 10.90 4.78 8.98
CA ILE A 110 11.29 4.20 7.69
C ILE A 110 10.27 3.14 7.25
N VAL A 111 9.87 2.23 8.14
CA VAL A 111 8.91 1.15 7.85
C VAL A 111 7.55 1.72 7.45
N PHE A 112 7.03 2.70 8.19
CA PHE A 112 5.74 3.32 7.87
C PHE A 112 5.80 4.08 6.55
N MET A 113 6.82 4.91 6.32
CA MET A 113 6.94 5.68 5.09
C MET A 113 7.19 4.82 3.84
N LYS A 114 7.74 3.62 3.97
CA LYS A 114 8.13 2.78 2.82
C LYS A 114 7.31 1.51 2.64
N VAL A 115 6.62 1.03 3.67
CA VAL A 115 5.93 -0.26 3.64
C VAL A 115 4.47 -0.11 4.05
N VAL A 116 4.18 0.44 5.23
CA VAL A 116 2.80 0.50 5.77
C VAL A 116 1.97 1.58 5.07
N LEU A 117 2.51 2.80 4.99
CA LEU A 117 1.86 3.98 4.40
C LEU A 117 2.79 4.60 3.34
N PRO A 118 3.12 3.88 2.25
CA PRO A 118 4.09 4.36 1.29
C PRO A 118 3.60 5.64 0.61
N GLY A 119 4.20 6.78 0.90
CA GLY A 119 3.92 8.04 0.20
C GLY A 119 4.71 8.16 -1.10
N SER A 120 4.28 9.07 -1.99
CA SER A 120 5.04 9.45 -3.19
C SER A 120 6.26 10.34 -2.86
N ALA A 121 6.28 10.94 -1.68
CA ALA A 121 7.35 11.85 -1.26
C ALA A 121 8.63 11.07 -0.85
N PRO A 122 9.82 11.56 -1.21
CA PRO A 122 11.09 10.99 -0.74
C PRO A 122 11.46 11.39 0.69
N ARG A 123 10.63 12.21 1.34
CA ARG A 123 10.86 12.88 2.62
C ARG A 123 9.75 12.54 3.62
N VAL A 124 10.10 12.55 4.91
CA VAL A 124 9.12 12.47 6.00
C VAL A 124 8.34 13.78 6.05
N SER A 125 7.02 13.68 6.22
CA SER A 125 6.16 14.82 6.48
C SER A 125 5.06 14.43 7.46
N ARG A 126 3.90 14.04 6.93
CA ARG A 126 2.68 13.67 7.67
C ARG A 126 2.91 12.54 8.68
N GLU A 127 3.86 11.66 8.40
CA GLU A 127 4.17 10.51 9.23
C GLU A 127 4.81 10.91 10.56
N ALA A 128 5.41 12.11 10.67
CA ALA A 128 6.05 12.55 11.91
C ALA A 128 5.08 12.58 13.11
N ALA A 129 3.84 13.01 12.88
CA ALA A 129 2.78 13.04 13.90
C ALA A 129 2.46 11.67 14.50
N MET A 130 2.70 10.58 13.76
CA MET A 130 2.43 9.22 14.23
C MET A 130 3.36 8.77 15.36
N PHE A 131 4.52 9.41 15.48
CA PHE A 131 5.58 9.04 16.41
C PHE A 131 5.69 10.00 17.60
N GLU A 132 4.77 10.96 17.71
CA GLU A 132 4.70 11.83 18.87
C GLU A 132 4.05 11.08 20.04
N GLY A 133 4.78 10.96 21.15
CA GLY A 133 4.28 10.28 22.36
C GLY A 133 4.02 8.77 22.17
N LEU A 134 4.55 8.18 21.10
CA LEU A 134 4.38 6.76 20.82
C LEU A 134 5.10 5.90 21.86
N VAL A 135 4.35 4.99 22.48
CA VAL A 135 4.87 3.94 23.38
C VAL A 135 5.17 2.71 22.52
N PHE A 136 6.45 2.33 22.43
CA PHE A 136 6.88 1.26 21.51
C PHE A 136 6.35 -0.11 21.91
N GLU A 137 6.15 -0.36 23.20
CA GLU A 137 5.57 -1.61 23.71
C GLU A 137 4.14 -1.82 23.22
N ASP A 138 3.39 -0.73 23.01
CA ASP A 138 2.01 -0.78 22.55
C ASP A 138 1.88 -1.12 21.06
N MET A 139 2.97 -0.96 20.29
CA MET A 139 2.99 -1.16 18.84
C MET A 139 2.63 -2.59 18.41
N ALA A 140 2.89 -3.59 19.25
CA ALA A 140 2.50 -4.97 18.96
C ALA A 140 0.97 -5.19 19.04
N ASN A 141 0.25 -4.33 19.76
CA ASN A 141 -1.20 -4.39 19.94
C ASN A 141 -1.96 -3.35 19.10
N MET A 142 -1.28 -2.66 18.20
CA MET A 142 -1.90 -1.72 17.27
C MET A 142 -2.50 -2.44 16.07
N ASP A 143 -3.61 -1.93 15.53
CA ASP A 143 -4.21 -2.41 14.29
C ASP A 143 -3.64 -1.66 13.08
N TYR A 144 -2.49 -2.13 12.59
CA TYR A 144 -1.87 -1.58 11.37
C TYR A 144 -2.64 -1.99 10.12
N CYS A 145 -3.33 -3.13 10.16
CA CYS A 145 -4.11 -3.61 9.04
C CYS A 145 -5.27 -2.66 8.76
N GLN A 146 -6.00 -2.24 9.80
CA GLN A 146 -7.07 -1.26 9.67
C GLN A 146 -6.54 0.12 9.28
N LEU A 147 -5.40 0.57 9.83
CA LEU A 147 -4.77 1.81 9.43
C LEU A 147 -4.47 1.87 7.92
N MET A 148 -3.96 0.78 7.33
CA MET A 148 -3.70 0.71 5.90
C MET A 148 -4.98 0.81 5.06
N VAL A 149 -6.05 0.13 5.50
CA VAL A 149 -7.37 0.20 4.84
C VAL A 149 -7.93 1.63 4.91
N ASP A 150 -7.82 2.28 6.06
CA ASP A 150 -8.35 3.63 6.28
C ASP A 150 -7.58 4.69 5.49
N GLU A 151 -6.24 4.62 5.46
CA GLU A 151 -5.45 5.57 4.65
C GLU A 151 -5.61 5.31 3.16
N LEU A 152 -5.83 4.06 2.72
CA LEU A 152 -6.21 3.79 1.33
C LEU A 152 -7.59 4.38 1.02
N ARG A 153 -8.60 4.14 1.87
CA ARG A 153 -9.95 4.73 1.72
C ARG A 153 -9.86 6.24 1.54
N ARG A 154 -9.05 6.88 2.37
CA ARG A 154 -8.83 8.32 2.32
C ARG A 154 -8.12 8.77 1.03
N ALA A 155 -7.14 8.00 0.55
CA ALA A 155 -6.47 8.27 -0.72
C ALA A 155 -7.46 8.17 -1.91
N VAL A 156 -8.34 7.18 -1.90
CA VAL A 156 -9.42 7.01 -2.88
C VAL A 156 -10.40 8.19 -2.82
N ALA A 157 -10.91 8.54 -1.64
CA ALA A 157 -11.85 9.64 -1.48
C ALA A 157 -11.24 10.98 -1.98
N LYS A 158 -9.97 11.23 -1.67
CA LYS A 158 -9.25 12.40 -2.20
C LYS A 158 -9.18 12.37 -3.72
N TYR A 159 -8.85 11.23 -4.31
CA TYR A 159 -8.79 11.05 -5.76
C TYR A 159 -10.14 11.33 -6.42
N GLN A 160 -11.22 10.74 -5.90
CA GLN A 160 -12.59 10.92 -6.41
C GLN A 160 -13.11 12.35 -6.28
N SER A 161 -12.72 13.04 -5.20
CA SER A 161 -13.10 14.44 -4.99
C SER A 161 -12.40 15.43 -5.93
N GLY A 162 -11.41 14.99 -6.72
CA GLY A 162 -10.63 15.85 -7.61
C GLY A 162 -9.61 16.75 -6.91
N HIS A 163 -9.44 16.63 -5.58
CA HIS A 163 -8.49 17.43 -4.79
C HIS A 163 -7.05 16.87 -4.83
N THR A 164 -6.77 15.84 -5.63
CA THR A 164 -5.41 15.31 -5.80
C THR A 164 -4.65 16.10 -6.86
N MET A 165 -3.40 16.47 -6.56
CA MET A 165 -2.47 17.12 -7.51
C MET A 165 -2.04 16.22 -8.69
N GLY A 166 -2.66 15.05 -8.88
CA GLY A 166 -2.30 14.05 -9.89
C GLY A 166 -3.47 13.15 -10.26
N LYS A 167 -3.29 12.36 -11.33
CA LYS A 167 -4.28 11.43 -11.90
C LYS A 167 -4.23 10.02 -11.29
N ALA A 168 -3.61 9.84 -10.12
CA ALA A 168 -3.40 8.52 -9.52
C ALA A 168 -3.62 8.57 -8.00
N ILE A 169 -4.03 7.42 -7.45
CA ILE A 169 -4.13 7.18 -6.02
C ILE A 169 -2.70 7.13 -5.45
N THR A 170 -2.38 8.08 -4.60
CA THR A 170 -1.07 8.14 -3.95
C THR A 170 -1.07 7.36 -2.65
N GLY A 171 -0.29 6.29 -2.62
CA GLY A 171 0.03 5.51 -1.42
C GLY A 171 -0.85 4.28 -1.16
N CYS A 172 -0.34 3.37 -0.33
CA CYS A 172 -0.96 2.08 0.03
C CYS A 172 -1.32 1.13 -1.14
N ALA A 173 -0.91 1.43 -2.38
CA ALA A 173 -1.26 0.65 -3.57
C ALA A 173 -0.67 -0.78 -3.60
N ILE A 174 0.37 -1.06 -2.82
CA ILE A 174 1.01 -2.38 -2.80
C ILE A 174 0.07 -3.47 -2.28
N GLY A 175 -0.79 -3.17 -1.30
CA GLY A 175 -1.79 -4.12 -0.79
C GLY A 175 -2.74 -4.58 -1.90
N PRO A 176 -3.50 -3.67 -2.54
CA PRO A 176 -4.37 -4.00 -3.65
C PRO A 176 -3.68 -4.76 -4.79
N VAL A 177 -2.46 -4.36 -5.18
CA VAL A 177 -1.69 -5.06 -6.20
C VAL A 177 -1.39 -6.50 -5.79
N LEU A 178 -0.93 -6.75 -4.56
CA LEU A 178 -0.66 -8.11 -4.09
C LEU A 178 -1.95 -8.95 -4.00
N MET A 179 -3.07 -8.37 -3.54
CA MET A 179 -4.35 -9.09 -3.53
C MET A 179 -4.84 -9.42 -4.95
N TYR A 180 -4.59 -8.53 -5.92
CA TYR A 180 -4.87 -8.79 -7.34
C TYR A 180 -4.03 -9.97 -7.87
N LEU A 181 -2.73 -9.99 -7.59
CA LEU A 181 -1.85 -11.07 -8.00
C LEU A 181 -2.25 -12.41 -7.35
N ASP A 182 -2.71 -12.40 -6.09
CA ASP A 182 -3.26 -13.59 -5.44
C ASP A 182 -4.47 -14.17 -6.19
N CYS A 183 -5.36 -13.32 -6.70
CA CYS A 183 -6.51 -13.76 -7.50
C CYS A 183 -6.06 -14.42 -8.82
N LEU A 184 -5.03 -13.88 -9.48
CA LEU A 184 -4.45 -14.49 -10.69
C LEU A 184 -3.74 -15.83 -10.40
N ILE A 185 -2.96 -15.91 -9.31
CA ILE A 185 -2.27 -17.14 -8.92
C ILE A 185 -3.28 -18.26 -8.71
N ARG A 186 -4.42 -17.98 -8.06
CA ARG A 186 -5.50 -18.94 -7.84
C ARG A 186 -6.25 -19.33 -9.12
N GLY A 187 -6.29 -18.43 -10.09
CA GLY A 187 -6.72 -18.73 -11.44
C GLY A 187 -5.79 -19.72 -12.14
N LYS A 188 -4.48 -19.56 -11.94
CA LYS A 188 -3.43 -20.41 -12.53
C LYS A 188 -3.36 -21.82 -11.92
N THR A 189 -3.52 -21.96 -10.61
CA THR A 189 -3.40 -23.25 -9.91
C THR A 189 -4.68 -23.67 -9.19
N ALA A 190 -5.04 -24.96 -9.29
CA ALA A 190 -6.15 -25.55 -8.56
C ALA A 190 -5.88 -25.59 -7.04
N GLU A 191 -4.62 -25.79 -6.65
CA GLU A 191 -4.14 -25.80 -5.26
C GLU A 191 -3.17 -24.63 -5.06
N PRO A 192 -3.69 -23.43 -4.74
CA PRO A 192 -2.85 -22.29 -4.45
C PRO A 192 -2.11 -22.48 -3.12
N ASP A 193 -0.86 -22.02 -3.07
CA ASP A 193 -0.13 -21.89 -1.80
C ASP A 193 -1.01 -21.08 -0.83
N MET A 194 -1.17 -21.57 0.40
CA MET A 194 -2.00 -20.95 1.45
C MET A 194 -1.21 -20.33 2.60
N ARG A 195 0.13 -20.38 2.54
CA ARG A 195 0.99 -19.85 3.60
C ARG A 195 0.92 -18.33 3.70
N VAL A 196 0.94 -17.84 4.93
CA VAL A 196 0.94 -16.42 5.29
C VAL A 196 2.18 -16.09 6.14
N PRO A 197 2.71 -14.85 6.10
CA PRO A 197 2.25 -13.73 5.28
C PRO A 197 2.60 -13.89 3.79
N ARG A 198 1.67 -13.57 2.89
CA ARG A 198 1.79 -13.82 1.44
C ARG A 198 3.02 -13.20 0.82
N ILE A 199 3.41 -12.01 1.28
CA ILE A 199 4.54 -11.26 0.75
C ILE A 199 5.86 -12.06 0.83
N CYS A 200 6.02 -12.94 1.82
CA CYS A 200 7.21 -13.79 1.96
C CYS A 200 7.34 -14.84 0.85
N TYR A 201 6.26 -15.11 0.12
CA TYR A 201 6.19 -16.13 -0.93
C TYR A 201 5.93 -15.52 -2.31
N MET A 202 6.11 -14.20 -2.46
CA MET A 202 6.03 -13.44 -3.72
C MET A 202 7.45 -13.07 -4.19
N ASP A 203 8.28 -14.08 -4.46
CA ASP A 203 9.66 -13.88 -4.92
C ASP A 203 9.73 -13.54 -6.43
N PRO A 204 10.90 -13.09 -6.93
CA PRO A 204 11.05 -12.74 -8.34
C PRO A 204 10.76 -13.89 -9.32
N ALA A 205 11.03 -15.14 -8.93
CA ALA A 205 10.77 -16.30 -9.78
C ALA A 205 9.26 -16.51 -9.94
N LYS A 206 8.52 -16.49 -8.83
CA LYS A 206 7.06 -16.62 -8.84
C LYS A 206 6.39 -15.48 -9.61
N LEU A 207 6.90 -14.25 -9.48
CA LEU A 207 6.40 -13.11 -10.26
C LEU A 207 6.69 -13.27 -11.76
N SER A 208 7.88 -13.73 -12.13
CA SER A 208 8.22 -14.03 -13.54
C SER A 208 7.31 -15.12 -14.11
N ASP A 209 7.11 -16.21 -13.38
CA ASP A 209 6.23 -17.31 -13.75
C ASP A 209 4.77 -16.86 -13.92
N LEU A 210 4.33 -15.87 -13.15
CA LEU A 210 2.99 -15.30 -13.26
C LEU A 210 2.89 -14.39 -14.49
N VAL A 211 3.89 -13.54 -14.73
CA VAL A 211 3.99 -12.71 -15.93
C VAL A 211 3.91 -13.56 -17.18
N ASP A 212 4.71 -14.61 -17.29
CA ASP A 212 4.73 -15.48 -18.47
C ASP A 212 3.40 -16.23 -18.67
N ALA A 213 2.74 -16.62 -17.57
CA ALA A 213 1.47 -17.31 -17.62
C ALA A 213 0.29 -16.40 -18.02
N ASP A 214 0.32 -15.13 -17.60
CA ASP A 214 -0.76 -14.17 -17.87
C ASP A 214 -0.58 -13.39 -19.19
N LEU A 215 0.62 -13.45 -19.79
CA LEU A 215 0.94 -12.74 -21.01
C LEU A 215 0.14 -13.26 -22.21
N ILE A 216 -0.63 -12.36 -22.83
CA ILE A 216 -1.30 -12.59 -24.12
C ILE A 216 -0.34 -12.26 -25.26
N LYS A 217 0.33 -11.10 -25.17
CA LYS A 217 1.26 -10.61 -26.19
C LYS A 217 2.41 -9.85 -25.58
N LYS A 218 3.64 -10.30 -25.89
CA LYS A 218 4.86 -9.56 -25.54
C LYS A 218 4.99 -8.31 -26.40
N GLY A 219 5.22 -7.18 -25.74
CA GLY A 219 5.52 -5.91 -26.40
C GLY A 219 7.02 -5.73 -26.67
N ASN A 220 7.43 -4.50 -26.91
CA ASN A 220 8.84 -4.12 -27.03
C ASN A 220 9.46 -3.91 -25.64
N ALA A 221 10.62 -3.23 -25.57
CA ALA A 221 11.29 -2.94 -24.30
C ALA A 221 10.45 -2.11 -23.32
N ASP A 222 9.39 -1.42 -23.77
CA ASP A 222 8.43 -0.73 -22.90
C ASP A 222 7.34 -1.71 -22.42
N PRO A 223 7.28 -2.03 -21.12
CA PRO A 223 6.26 -2.93 -20.56
C PRO A 223 4.82 -2.47 -20.81
N LYS A 224 4.57 -1.18 -21.09
CA LYS A 224 3.22 -0.67 -21.42
C LYS A 224 2.68 -1.21 -22.74
N THR A 225 3.57 -1.72 -23.60
CA THR A 225 3.19 -2.32 -24.88
C THR A 225 2.83 -3.81 -24.75
N TRP A 226 2.94 -4.37 -23.54
CA TRP A 226 2.63 -5.76 -23.24
C TRP A 226 1.14 -5.89 -22.93
N VAL A 227 0.54 -7.00 -23.34
CA VAL A 227 -0.88 -7.28 -23.13
C VAL A 227 -1.03 -8.52 -22.24
N PHE A 228 -1.78 -8.36 -21.16
CA PHE A 228 -2.01 -9.34 -20.09
C PHE A 228 -3.50 -9.74 -20.01
N GLY A 229 -3.83 -10.75 -19.20
CA GLY A 229 -5.20 -11.24 -18.99
C GLY A 229 -5.50 -12.63 -19.55
N LYS A 230 -4.47 -13.47 -19.75
CA LYS A 230 -4.65 -14.87 -20.18
C LYS A 230 -5.19 -15.76 -19.05
N LEU A 231 -4.86 -15.46 -17.79
CA LEU A 231 -5.29 -16.26 -16.66
C LEU A 231 -6.74 -15.95 -16.29
N PRO A 232 -7.53 -16.97 -15.88
CA PRO A 232 -8.84 -16.72 -15.33
C PRO A 232 -8.71 -15.98 -13.99
N TRP A 233 -9.65 -15.09 -13.72
CA TRP A 233 -9.75 -14.42 -12.43
C TRP A 233 -10.59 -15.27 -11.46
N LYS A 234 -10.12 -15.48 -10.23
CA LYS A 234 -10.92 -16.06 -9.14
C LYS A 234 -11.14 -15.03 -8.05
N THR A 235 -12.38 -14.83 -7.64
CA THR A 235 -12.76 -13.79 -6.66
C THR A 235 -12.31 -14.13 -5.25
N GLN A 236 -12.18 -13.12 -4.39
CA GLN A 236 -11.89 -13.35 -2.97
C GLN A 236 -13.01 -14.07 -2.20
N GLU A 237 -14.26 -13.97 -2.62
CA GLU A 237 -15.37 -14.67 -1.94
C GLU A 237 -15.28 -16.18 -2.14
N GLU A 238 -14.79 -16.63 -3.30
CA GLU A 238 -14.42 -18.03 -3.55
C GLU A 238 -13.15 -18.48 -2.80
N VAL A 239 -12.52 -17.56 -2.06
CA VAL A 239 -11.22 -17.75 -1.38
C VAL A 239 -11.34 -17.75 0.15
N VAL A 240 -12.40 -17.19 0.73
CA VAL A 240 -12.53 -17.01 2.20
C VAL A 240 -13.35 -18.13 2.88
N PHE A 241 -13.95 -19.07 2.15
CA PHE A 241 -14.73 -20.18 2.73
C PHE A 241 -13.93 -21.45 3.04
N PHE A 242 -12.77 -21.35 3.70
CA PHE A 242 -12.25 -22.48 4.49
C PHE A 242 -11.53 -21.96 5.73
N ARG A 243 -12.31 -21.43 6.69
CA ARG A 243 -11.96 -21.56 8.11
C ARG A 243 -11.99 -23.05 8.41
N VAL A 244 -10.81 -23.68 8.52
CA VAL A 244 -10.71 -24.92 9.29
C VAL A 244 -10.84 -24.52 10.76
N TYR A 245 -11.79 -25.17 11.43
CA TYR A 245 -12.11 -25.06 12.85
C TYR A 245 -10.89 -25.22 13.74
#